data_AF-A0A6I8MC86-F1
#
_entry.id   AF-A0A6I8MC86-F1
#
_cell.length_a   1.000
_cell.length_b   1.000
_cell.length_c   1.000
_cell.angle_alpha   90.00
_cell.angle_beta   90.00
_cell.angle_gamma   90.00
#
_symmetry.space_group_name_H-M   'P 1'
#
loop_
_entity.id
_entity.type
_entity.pdbx_description
1 polymer ?
#
loop_
_entity_poly.entity_id
_entity_poly.type
_entity_poly.pdbx_seq_one_letter_code
_entity_poly.pdbx_strand_id
1 'polypeptide(L)' 'MVSYTIREDSKIEHKIIYNYPLTAFEELATNAILHKEYDTPEYVGIYVYKDRISFVNHNRPLPPITIESL' A
#
# COMPACT_ATOMS: atom_id res chain seq x y z
N MET A 1 3.34 -13.26 -3.19
CA MET A 1 3.63 -12.56 -1.92
C MET A 1 4.15 -13.61 -0.95
N VAL A 2 5.32 -13.42 -0.34
CA VAL A 2 5.95 -14.45 0.52
C VAL A 2 6.22 -13.84 1.88
N SER A 3 5.78 -14.51 2.94
CA SER A 3 6.14 -14.17 4.31
C SER A 3 6.88 -15.32 4.96
N TYR A 4 7.80 -14.99 5.86
CA TYR A 4 8.54 -15.93 6.69
C TYR A 4 8.13 -15.75 8.13
N THR A 5 7.76 -16.83 8.80
CA THR A 5 7.50 -16.82 10.24
C THR A 5 8.72 -17.33 10.97
N ILE A 6 9.35 -16.47 11.75
CA ILE A 6 10.48 -16.80 12.62
C ILE A 6 9.94 -17.05 14.03
N ARG A 7 10.34 -18.18 14.62
CA ARG A 7 10.08 -18.52 16.02
C ARG A 7 11.43 -18.58 16.74
N GLU A 8 11.53 -17.90 17.88
CA GLU A 8 12.69 -17.94 18.76
C GLU A 8 12.29 -18.69 20.03
N ASP A 9 13.06 -19.70 20.45
CA ASP A 9 12.71 -20.57 21.59
C ASP A 9 12.50 -19.80 22.92
N SER A 10 13.10 -18.61 23.04
CA SER A 10 13.00 -17.74 24.21
C SER A 10 11.87 -16.71 24.16
N LYS A 11 11.08 -16.67 23.08
CA LYS A 11 9.96 -15.74 22.91
C LYS A 11 8.67 -16.48 22.55
N ILE A 12 7.61 -16.15 23.26
CA ILE A 12 6.26 -16.72 23.00
C ILE A 12 5.69 -16.12 21.69
N GLU A 13 6.09 -14.91 21.32
CA GLU A 13 5.64 -14.24 20.11
C GLU A 13 6.32 -14.75 18.84
N HIS A 14 5.55 -14.80 17.75
CA HIS A 14 6.06 -15.14 16.43
C HIS A 14 6.38 -13.86 15.66
N LYS A 15 7.55 -13.79 15.02
CA LYS A 15 7.91 -12.67 14.15
C LYS A 15 7.63 -13.01 12.70
N ILE A 16 6.70 -12.29 12.08
CA ILE A 16 6.39 -12.43 10.65
C ILE A 16 7.20 -11.39 9.88
N ILE A 17 8.01 -11.84 8.93
CA ILE A 17 8.77 -10.97 8.02
C ILE A 17 8.15 -11.08 6.62
N TYR A 18 7.75 -9.94 6.08
CA TYR A 18 7.20 -9.82 4.73
C TYR A 18 8.31 -9.46 3.75
N ASN A 19 8.24 -9.98 2.52
CA ASN A 19 9.19 -9.66 1.45
C ASN A 19 8.92 -8.30 0.76
N TYR A 20 8.10 -7.46 1.37
CA TYR A 20 7.71 -6.12 0.95
C TYR A 20 7.48 -5.28 2.21
N PRO A 21 7.64 -3.95 2.16
CA PRO A 21 7.36 -3.09 3.30
C PRO A 21 5.85 -3.06 3.58
N LEU A 22 5.38 -3.95 4.45
CA LEU A 22 3.95 -4.10 4.77
C LEU A 22 3.30 -2.77 5.12
N THR A 23 3.93 -2.01 6.02
CA THR A 23 3.43 -0.70 6.46
C THR A 23 3.27 0.26 5.28
N ALA A 24 4.25 0.33 4.37
CA ALA A 24 4.14 1.22 3.21
C ALA A 24 3.00 0.79 2.27
N PHE A 25 2.77 -0.51 2.12
CA PHE A 25 1.64 -1.02 1.34
C PHE A 25 0.29 -0.66 1.99
N GLU A 26 0.17 -0.84 3.31
CA GLU A 26 -1.03 -0.48 4.08
C GLU A 26 -1.35 1.01 3.97
N GLU A 27 -0.35 1.87 4.14
CA GLU A 27 -0.49 3.34 4.01
C GLU A 27 -0.90 3.75 2.59
N LEU A 28 -0.22 3.22 1.56
CA LEU A 28 -0.55 3.52 0.16
C LEU A 28 -1.94 3.03 -0.24
N ALA A 29 -2.34 1.83 0.19
CA ALA A 29 -3.66 1.28 -0.06
C ALA A 29 -4.75 2.09 0.66
N THR A 30 -4.51 2.48 1.91
CA THR A 30 -5.42 3.31 2.70
C THR A 30 -5.62 4.67 2.04
N ASN A 31 -4.53 5.35 1.65
CA ASN A 31 -4.60 6.62 0.92
C ASN A 31 -5.37 6.49 -0.39
N ALA A 32 -5.15 5.41 -1.15
CA ALA A 32 -5.84 5.19 -2.41
C ALA A 32 -7.36 5.00 -2.23
N ILE A 33 -7.78 4.24 -1.21
CA ILE A 33 -9.20 4.04 -0.88
C ILE A 33 -9.82 5.32 -0.32
N LEU A 34 -9.14 5.99 0.60
CA LEU A 34 -9.62 7.20 1.27
C LEU A 34 -9.88 8.34 0.29
N HIS A 35 -8.98 8.51 -0.68
CA HIS A 35 -9.04 9.62 -1.63
C HIS A 35 -9.69 9.24 -2.97
N LYS A 36 -10.23 8.03 -3.14
CA LYS A 36 -10.93 7.65 -4.37
C LYS A 36 -12.06 8.63 -4.66
N GLU A 37 -12.20 9.04 -5.92
CA GLU A 37 -13.40 9.72 -6.40
C GLU A 37 -14.53 8.69 -6.56
N TYR A 38 -15.51 8.71 -5.64
CA TYR A 38 -16.57 7.70 -5.59
C TYR A 38 -17.73 7.97 -6.56
N ASP A 39 -17.82 9.19 -7.09
CA ASP A 39 -18.83 9.57 -8.08
C ASP A 39 -18.51 9.02 -9.48
N THR A 40 -17.29 8.50 -9.68
CA THR A 40 -16.84 7.95 -10.95
C THR A 40 -16.65 6.42 -10.85
N PRO A 41 -16.90 5.68 -11.96
CA PRO A 41 -16.85 4.22 -11.95
C PRO A 41 -15.42 3.66 -11.96
N GLU A 42 -14.39 4.49 -12.14
CA GLU A 42 -13.00 4.03 -12.17
C GLU A 42 -12.59 3.46 -10.82
N TYR A 43 -11.89 2.33 -10.86
CA TYR A 43 -11.38 1.65 -9.69
C TYR A 43 -9.98 2.17 -9.32
N VAL A 44 -9.63 1.98 -8.05
CA VAL A 44 -8.23 1.98 -7.62
C VAL A 44 -7.57 0.72 -8.18
N GLY A 45 -6.50 0.89 -8.94
CA GLY A 45 -5.71 -0.21 -9.48
C GLY A 45 -4.46 -0.47 -8.64
N ILE A 46 -4.25 -1.71 -8.21
CA ILE A 46 -3.00 -2.15 -7.57
C ILE A 46 -2.37 -3.23 -8.43
N TYR A 47 -1.24 -2.92 -9.05
CA TYR A 47 -0.52 -3.81 -9.96
C TYR A 47 0.77 -4.29 -9.31
N VAL A 48 0.94 -5.61 -9.18
CA VAL A 48 2.15 -6.22 -8.62
C VAL A 48 2.99 -6.80 -9.75
N TYR A 49 4.13 -6.18 -10.00
CA TYR A 49 5.15 -6.66 -10.93
C TYR A 49 6.26 -7.38 -10.16
N LYS A 50 7.20 -7.99 -10.88
CA LYS A 50 8.33 -8.72 -10.27
C LYS A 50 9.25 -7.78 -9.47
N ASP A 51 9.38 -6.54 -9.91
CA ASP A 51 10.36 -5.55 -9.45
C ASP A 51 9.72 -4.33 -8.76
N ARG A 52 8.40 -4.16 -8.87
CA ARG A 52 7.69 -3.00 -8.32
C ARG A 52 6.21 -3.29 -8.06
N ILE A 53 5.60 -2.45 -7.23
CA ILE A 53 4.16 -2.38 -7.04
C ILE A 53 3.72 -0.98 -7.48
N SER A 54 2.64 -0.90 -8.26
CA SER A 54 2.09 0.36 -8.76
C SER A 54 0.66 0.54 -8.27
N PHE A 55 0.42 1.66 -7.60
CA PHE A 55 -0.91 2.13 -7.20
C PHE A 55 -1.37 3.17 -8.22
N VAL A 56 -2.57 3.00 -8.77
CA VAL A 56 -3.21 3.92 -9.71
C VAL A 56 -4.52 4.39 -9.10
N ASN A 57 -4.59 5.68 -8.82
CA ASN A 57 -5.82 6.36 -8.41
C ASN A 57 -6.14 7.43 -9.46
N HIS A 58 -7.40 7.49 -9.89
CA HIS A 58 -7.85 8.39 -10.96
C HIS A 58 -8.24 9.78 -10.44
N ASN A 59 -8.22 9.95 -9.11
CA ASN A 59 -8.44 11.23 -8.47
C ASN A 59 -7.33 12.23 -8.84
N ARG A 60 -7.66 13.52 -8.81
CA ARG A 60 -6.67 14.60 -8.92
C ARG A 60 -6.41 15.19 -7.54
N PRO A 61 -5.17 15.61 -7.25
CA PRO A 61 -4.89 16.38 -6.03
C PRO A 61 -5.84 17.58 -5.95
N LEU A 62 -6.56 17.71 -4.85
CA LEU A 62 -7.41 18.88 -4.62
C LEU A 62 -6.52 20.08 -4.31
N PRO A 63 -6.73 21.25 -4.94
CA PRO A 63 -6.02 22.47 -4.57
C PRO A 63 -6.19 22.74 -3.06
N PRO A 64 -5.13 23.18 -2.35
CA PRO A 64 -3.86 23.70 -2.85
C PRO A 64 -2.75 22.66 -3.02
N ILE A 65 -3.05 21.36 -2.85
CA ILE A 65 -2.02 20.32 -2.78
C ILE A 65 -1.52 20.00 -4.20
N THR A 66 -0.23 20.22 -4.46
CA THR A 66 0.40 19.84 -5.72
C THR A 66 1.17 18.52 -5.56
N ILE A 67 1.57 17.91 -6.68
CA ILE A 67 2.37 16.68 -6.67
C ILE A 67 3.71 16.91 -5.96
N GLU A 68 4.28 18.11 -6.01
CA GLU A 68 5.52 18.44 -5.29
C GLU A 68 5.34 18.59 -3.77
N SER A 69 4.09 18.59 -3.29
CA SER A 69 3.75 18.72 -1.87
C SER A 69 3.50 17.37 -1.17
N LEU A 70 3.65 16.25 -1.89
CA LEU A 70 3.49 14.87 -1.43
C LEU A 70 4.86 14.20 -1.22
#